data_AF-A0A6V7M2S2-F1
#
_entry.id   AF-A0A6V7M2S2-F1
#
_cell.length_a   1.000
_cell.length_b   1.000
_cell.length_c   1.000
_cell.angle_alpha   90.00
_cell.angle_beta   90.00
_cell.angle_gamma   90.00
#
_symmetry.space_group_name_H-M   'P 1'
#
loop_
_entity.id
_entity.type
_entity.pdbx_description
1 polymer ?
#
loop_
_entity_poly.entity_id
_entity_poly.type
_entity_poly.pdbx_seq_one_letter_code
_entity_poly.pdbx_strand_id
1 'polypeptide(L)'
;KEQEFLIKKANLTGLIEPQWKNHARNTYIKETTELYFSQLSKKQINDLAEYYRADFELFEYTPDEYLKYGQEVHTELPCRDD
;
A
#
# COMPACT_ATOMS: atom_id res chain seq x y z
N LYS A 1 -18.40 -17.58 11.71
CA LYS A 1 -18.38 -17.25 10.26
C LYS A 1 -18.70 -18.50 9.44
N GLU A 2 -19.24 -18.37 8.22
CA GLU A 2 -19.62 -19.48 7.32
C GLU A 2 -18.52 -20.53 7.09
N GLN A 3 -17.27 -20.07 7.00
CA GLN A 3 -16.10 -20.93 6.80
C GLN A 3 -15.87 -21.90 7.98
N GLU A 4 -16.07 -21.45 9.22
CA GLU A 4 -15.94 -22.29 10.42
C GLU A 4 -17.04 -23.36 10.46
N PHE A 5 -18.25 -23.01 10.00
CA PHE A 5 -19.37 -23.93 9.90
C PHE A 5 -19.08 -25.06 8.88
N LEU A 6 -18.53 -24.72 7.72
CA LEU A 6 -18.15 -25.70 6.70
C LEU A 6 -17.01 -26.63 7.17
N ILE A 7 -15.99 -26.08 7.83
CA ILE A 7 -14.88 -26.86 8.40
C ILE A 7 -15.40 -27.84 9.46
N LYS A 8 -16.31 -27.38 10.32
CA LYS A 8 -16.95 -28.22 11.33
C LYS A 8 -17.81 -29.32 10.69
N LYS A 9 -18.63 -28.96 9.68
CA LYS A 9 -19.49 -29.90 8.96
C LYS A 9 -18.69 -30.97 8.19
N ALA A 10 -17.51 -30.62 7.70
CA ALA A 10 -16.62 -31.54 6.98
C ALA A 10 -15.70 -32.38 7.90
N ASN A 11 -15.80 -32.23 9.23
CA ASN A 11 -14.90 -32.86 10.20
C ASN A 11 -13.40 -32.55 9.96
N LEU A 12 -13.09 -31.36 9.45
CA LEU A 12 -11.72 -30.92 9.18
C LEU A 12 -11.16 -30.02 10.31
N THR A 13 -11.86 -29.97 11.43
CA THR A 13 -11.47 -29.16 12.61
C THR A 13 -10.11 -29.63 13.12
N GLY A 14 -9.14 -28.72 13.19
CA GLY A 14 -7.76 -29.03 13.62
C GLY A 14 -6.86 -29.61 12.52
N LEU A 15 -7.40 -29.92 11.34
CA LEU A 15 -6.61 -30.32 10.16
C LEU A 15 -6.35 -29.13 9.23
N ILE A 16 -7.32 -28.22 9.12
CA ILE A 16 -7.21 -27.00 8.32
C ILE A 16 -7.70 -25.78 9.10
N GLU A 17 -7.18 -24.62 8.75
CA GLU A 17 -7.61 -23.34 9.29
C GLU A 17 -7.88 -22.33 8.16
N PRO A 18 -8.89 -21.47 8.30
CA PRO A 18 -9.19 -20.45 7.31
C PRO A 18 -8.08 -19.39 7.30
N GLN A 19 -7.35 -19.32 6.18
CA GLN A 19 -6.29 -18.35 5.95
C GLN A 19 -6.76 -17.24 5.01
N TRP A 20 -6.74 -15.98 5.47
CA TRP A 20 -6.97 -14.81 4.62
C TRP A 20 -5.68 -14.47 3.87
N LYS A 21 -5.47 -15.12 2.73
CA LYS A 21 -4.35 -14.81 1.83
C LYS A 21 -4.71 -13.64 0.92
N ASN A 22 -4.24 -12.44 1.25
CA ASN A 22 -4.19 -11.34 0.28
C ASN A 22 -3.11 -11.66 -0.75
N HIS A 23 -3.49 -12.18 -1.91
CA HIS A 23 -2.54 -12.52 -2.98
C HIS A 23 -1.71 -11.31 -3.47
N ALA A 24 -2.18 -10.08 -3.24
CA ALA A 24 -1.50 -8.84 -3.59
C ALA A 24 -0.53 -8.31 -2.51
N ARG A 25 -0.42 -8.95 -1.33
CA ARG A 25 -0.01 -8.25 -0.10
C ARG A 25 1.43 -7.71 -0.08
N ASN A 26 2.39 -8.22 -0.86
CA ASN A 26 3.80 -7.82 -0.69
C ASN A 26 4.54 -7.43 -1.98
N THR A 27 4.39 -8.19 -3.07
CA THR A 27 5.12 -7.89 -4.33
C THR A 27 4.53 -6.66 -5.02
N TYR A 28 3.20 -6.63 -5.14
CA TYR A 28 2.51 -5.55 -5.85
C TYR A 28 2.65 -4.21 -5.13
N ILE A 29 2.67 -4.19 -3.79
CA ILE A 29 2.71 -2.94 -3.02
C ILE A 29 4.03 -2.19 -3.28
N LYS A 30 5.19 -2.86 -3.22
CA LYS A 30 6.47 -2.19 -3.45
C LYS A 30 6.60 -1.66 -4.87
N GLU A 31 6.28 -2.49 -5.86
CA GLU A 31 6.33 -2.12 -7.27
C GLU A 31 5.37 -0.95 -7.58
N THR A 32 4.18 -0.98 -6.98
CA THR A 32 3.17 0.07 -7.16
C THR A 32 3.58 1.37 -6.48
N THR A 33 4.13 1.30 -5.26
CA THR A 33 4.67 2.46 -4.55
C THR A 33 5.78 3.11 -5.36
N GLU A 34 6.75 2.33 -5.83
CA GLU A 34 7.83 2.84 -6.67
C GLU A 34 7.30 3.45 -7.98
N LEU A 35 6.38 2.78 -8.66
CA LEU A 35 5.79 3.26 -9.92
C LEU A 35 5.11 4.63 -9.78
N TYR A 36 4.36 4.86 -8.70
CA TYR A 36 3.65 6.13 -8.53
C TYR A 36 4.54 7.23 -7.95
N PHE A 37 5.35 6.94 -6.92
CA PHE A 37 6.21 7.96 -6.31
C PHE A 37 7.37 8.39 -7.22
N SER A 38 7.79 7.57 -8.19
CA SER A 38 8.78 7.96 -9.21
C SER A 38 8.26 8.98 -10.23
N GLN A 39 6.95 9.23 -10.27
CA GLN A 39 6.34 10.26 -11.11
C GLN A 39 6.28 11.63 -10.42
N LEU A 40 6.66 11.71 -9.14
CA LEU A 40 6.60 12.95 -8.35
C LEU A 40 8.00 13.50 -8.10
N SER A 41 8.09 14.82 -8.00
CA SER A 41 9.27 15.48 -7.45
C SER A 41 9.35 15.27 -5.94
N LYS A 42 10.56 15.25 -5.37
CA LYS A 42 10.75 15.20 -3.91
C LYS A 42 10.02 16.32 -3.17
N LYS A 43 9.90 17.50 -3.79
CA LYS A 43 9.11 18.60 -3.25
C LYS A 43 7.63 18.22 -3.14
N GLN A 44 7.04 17.68 -4.21
CA GLN A 44 5.63 17.24 -4.20
C GLN A 44 5.39 16.11 -3.18
N ILE A 45 6.37 15.21 -3.00
CA ILE A 45 6.28 14.15 -1.96
C ILE A 45 6.26 14.75 -0.57
N ASN A 46 7.12 15.74 -0.28
CA ASN A 46 7.11 16.43 1.01
C ASN A 46 5.80 17.22 1.23
N ASP A 47 5.30 17.91 0.20
CA ASP A 47 4.03 18.63 0.28
C ASP A 47 2.86 17.66 0.59
N LEU A 48 2.86 16.47 -0.02
CA LEU A 48 1.89 15.41 0.27
C LEU A 48 2.04 14.87 1.70
N ALA A 49 3.27 14.62 2.16
CA ALA A 49 3.53 14.13 3.50
C ALA A 49 3.06 15.11 4.57
N GLU A 50 3.24 16.42 4.34
CA GLU A 50 2.71 17.46 5.23
C GLU A 50 1.17 17.50 5.20
N TYR A 51 0.57 17.39 4.01
CA TYR A 51 -0.89 17.36 3.88
C TYR A 51 -1.52 16.15 4.61
N TYR A 52 -0.89 14.98 4.53
CA TYR A 52 -1.33 13.73 5.17
C TYR A 52 -0.63 13.45 6.51
N ARG A 53 -0.07 14.47 7.16
CA ARG A 53 0.74 14.30 8.37
C ARG A 53 0.04 13.49 9.46
N ALA A 54 -1.25 13.73 9.70
CA ALA A 54 -2.01 13.03 10.72
C ALA A 54 -2.07 11.51 10.45
N ASP A 55 -2.19 11.10 9.20
CA ASP A 55 -2.19 9.68 8.82
C ASP A 55 -0.79 9.07 8.98
N PHE A 56 0.25 9.81 8.60
CA PHE A 56 1.64 9.36 8.80
C PHE A 56 1.96 9.13 10.28
N GLU A 57 1.51 10.02 11.16
CA GLU A 57 1.66 9.87 12.61
C GLU A 57 0.82 8.69 13.15
N LEU A 58 -0.42 8.52 12.68
CA LEU A 58 -1.32 7.45 13.12
C LEU A 58 -0.80 6.05 12.75
N PHE A 59 -0.18 5.91 11.57
CA PHE A 59 0.29 4.63 11.04
C PHE A 59 1.81 4.44 11.13
N GLU A 60 2.53 5.36 11.79
CA GLU A 60 3.98 5.33 11.98
C GLU A 60 4.76 5.25 10.65
N TYR A 61 4.29 5.96 9.62
CA TYR A 61 4.97 6.08 8.33
C TYR A 61 5.99 7.22 8.34
N THR A 62 7.02 7.09 7.50
CA THR A 62 8.03 8.14 7.29
C THR A 62 8.13 8.53 5.82
N PRO A 63 8.25 9.84 5.51
CA PRO A 63 8.37 10.30 4.12
C PRO A 63 9.66 9.81 3.44
N ASP A 64 10.70 9.51 4.23
CA ASP A 64 12.02 9.05 3.76
C ASP A 64 11.94 7.80 2.89
N GLU A 65 10.98 6.92 3.13
CA GLU A 65 10.80 5.72 2.30
C GLU A 65 10.33 6.04 0.89
N TYR A 66 9.51 7.07 0.74
CA TYR A 66 8.94 7.49 -0.55
C TYR A 66 9.87 8.47 -1.28
N LEU A 67 10.60 9.32 -0.54
CA LEU A 67 11.57 10.26 -1.09
C LEU A 67 12.71 9.58 -1.88
N LYS A 68 12.98 8.30 -1.60
CA LYS A 68 13.95 7.48 -2.37
C LYS A 68 13.56 7.33 -3.84
N TYR A 69 12.27 7.38 -4.15
CA TYR A 69 11.75 7.21 -5.50
C TYR A 69 11.54 8.54 -6.24
N GLY A 70 11.43 9.65 -5.51
CA GLY A 70 11.10 10.96 -6.08
C GLY A 70 12.19 11.56 -6.97
N GLN A 71 11.75 12.29 -8.00
CA GLN A 71 12.61 13.03 -8.91
C GLN A 71 13.16 14.31 -8.24
N GLU A 72 14.36 14.74 -8.61
CA GLU A 72 14.96 15.98 -8.09
C GLU A 72 14.33 17.25 -8.69
N VAL A 73 13.86 17.15 -9.94
CA VAL A 73 13.27 18.27 -10.67
C VAL A 73 11.77 18.33 -10.47
N HIS A 74 11.17 19.51 -10.67
CA HIS A 74 9.72 19.64 -10.67
C HIS A 74 9.12 18.77 -11.77
N THR A 75 8.16 17.93 -11.40
CA THR A 75 7.42 17.08 -12.33
C THR A 75 6.06 17.68 -12.62
N GLU A 76 5.76 17.92 -13.90
CA GLU A 76 4.41 18.24 -14.36
C GLU A 76 3.71 16.93 -14.73
N LEU A 77 2.57 16.66 -14.10
CA LEU A 77 1.78 15.47 -14.40
C LEU A 77 0.70 15.85 -15.41
N PRO A 78 0.66 15.20 -16.59
CA PRO A 78 -0.42 15.43 -17.52
C PRO A 78 -1.73 14.95 -16.89
N CYS A 79 -2.79 15.75 -17.03
CA CYS A 79 -4.13 15.26 -16.74
C CYS A 79 -4.44 14.12 -17.71
N ARG A 80 -5.03 13.05 -17.19
CA ARG A 80 -5.48 11.93 -18.02
C ARG A 80 -6.88 12.27 -18.54
N ASP A 81 -6.99 12.41 -19.86
CA ASP A 81 -8.27 12.62 -20.55
C ASP A 81 -9.01 11.26 -20.62
N ASP A 82 -9.59 10.86 -19.50
CA ASP A 82 -10.41 9.64 -19.37
C ASP A 82 -11.90 9.94 -19.61
#